data_AF-A0A929F1C6-F1
#
_entry.id   AF-A0A929F1C6-F1
#
_cell.length_a   1.000
_cell.length_b   1.000
_cell.length_c   1.000
_cell.angle_alpha   90.00
_cell.angle_beta   90.00
_cell.angle_gamma   90.00
#
_symmetry.space_group_name_H-M   'P 1'
#
loop_
_entity.id
_entity.type
_entity.pdbx_description
1 polymer ?
#
loop_
_entity_poly.entity_id
_entity_poly.type
_entity_poly.pdbx_seq_one_letter_code
_entity_poly.pdbx_strand_id
1 'polypeptide(L)'
;LRNYHITKVIVDPVMLSKSGVPLMTKEACASLKRELIPLAFLITPNLYEASTITGKKVEKVTHMKEASKKIHQMGAQNVLIKGGHLKGKPVDILYDGKEFHEFDSGRIKTKNTHGTGCVLSAAIATEIAKGVPLVKAVKNAKDFITTSIRFSLDLGKGCGPVNPYAPFAQHQEIMKCSNELKHALKKLKEGNIGHLIPEVQSNLGYALPHANNLQEVLAFPGRIIRLNRSITTVADPAPGTSRHIAQIILTMMKYRSDLRSAINIRYSPEIIRKCRKLKFKIGTFDRKNEPKRIKNKEGASLNWGIENILSKKRAIPDIIYDLGDIGKEPIVRVIGRNPREVVNMVLKIGT
;
A
#
# COMPACT_ATOMS: atom_id res chain seq x y z
N LEU A 1 -15.30 -28.84 20.35
CA LEU A 1 -15.74 -27.44 20.45
C LEU A 1 -16.63 -27.22 21.68
N ARG A 2 -17.80 -27.88 21.78
CA ARG A 2 -18.71 -27.77 22.93
C ARG A 2 -18.03 -28.10 24.26
N ASN A 3 -17.34 -29.25 24.36
CA ASN A 3 -16.65 -29.68 25.59
C ASN A 3 -15.58 -28.69 26.09
N TYR A 4 -14.97 -27.93 25.19
CA TYR A 4 -13.89 -26.98 25.51
C TYR A 4 -14.40 -25.54 25.65
N HIS A 5 -15.71 -25.30 25.57
CA HIS A 5 -16.34 -23.98 25.74
C HIS A 5 -15.71 -22.86 24.89
N ILE A 6 -15.24 -23.20 23.68
CA ILE A 6 -14.64 -22.23 22.77
C ILE A 6 -15.75 -21.34 22.21
N THR A 7 -15.77 -20.07 22.61
CA THR A 7 -16.82 -19.11 22.23
C THR A 7 -16.56 -18.40 20.90
N LYS A 8 -15.29 -18.31 20.47
CA LYS A 8 -14.85 -17.57 19.27
C LYS A 8 -14.33 -18.50 18.17
N VAL A 9 -15.20 -19.37 17.66
CA VAL A 9 -14.84 -20.31 16.59
C VAL A 9 -14.88 -19.61 15.24
N ILE A 10 -13.74 -19.56 14.53
CA ILE A 10 -13.65 -19.09 13.14
C ILE A 10 -13.67 -20.31 12.21
N VAL A 11 -14.62 -20.35 11.28
CA VAL A 11 -14.83 -21.50 10.38
C VAL A 11 -14.55 -21.06 8.94
N ASP A 12 -13.54 -21.66 8.30
CA ASP A 12 -13.35 -21.58 6.85
C ASP A 12 -13.93 -22.85 6.21
N PRO A 13 -15.14 -22.79 5.59
CA PRO A 13 -15.85 -23.97 5.13
C PRO A 13 -15.34 -24.44 3.77
N VAL A 14 -14.10 -24.92 3.72
CA VAL A 14 -13.42 -25.34 2.49
C VAL A 14 -14.16 -26.53 1.85
N MET A 15 -14.83 -26.31 0.72
CA MET A 15 -15.65 -27.33 0.04
C MET A 15 -15.11 -27.79 -1.32
N LEU A 16 -14.30 -26.97 -1.98
CA LEU A 16 -13.65 -27.31 -3.25
C LEU A 16 -12.16 -27.05 -3.16
N SER A 17 -11.39 -27.86 -3.87
CA SER A 17 -10.01 -27.52 -4.19
C SER A 17 -9.97 -26.31 -5.14
N LYS A 18 -8.80 -25.68 -5.26
CA LYS A 18 -8.58 -24.63 -6.28
C LYS A 18 -8.66 -25.16 -7.71
N SER A 19 -8.60 -26.48 -7.91
CA SER A 19 -8.82 -27.15 -9.21
C SER A 19 -10.30 -27.53 -9.44
N GLY A 20 -11.22 -27.14 -8.55
CA GLY A 20 -12.66 -27.40 -8.69
C GLY A 20 -13.09 -28.80 -8.28
N VAL A 21 -12.23 -29.57 -7.61
CA VAL A 21 -12.54 -30.91 -7.11
C VAL A 21 -13.29 -30.81 -5.79
N PRO A 22 -14.46 -31.46 -5.63
CA PRO A 22 -15.14 -31.58 -4.35
C PRO A 22 -14.25 -32.16 -3.26
N LEU A 23 -14.08 -31.42 -2.16
CA LEU A 23 -13.35 -31.86 -0.97
C LEU A 23 -14.28 -32.41 0.12
N MET A 24 -15.58 -32.16 0.00
CA MET A 24 -16.58 -32.61 0.96
C MET A 24 -17.63 -33.48 0.29
N THR A 25 -18.00 -34.58 0.96
CA THR A 25 -19.18 -35.37 0.59
C THR A 25 -20.47 -34.62 0.97
N LYS A 26 -21.61 -35.11 0.49
CA LYS A 26 -22.92 -34.53 0.84
C LYS A 26 -23.20 -34.62 2.35
N GLU A 27 -22.78 -35.72 2.97
CA GLU A 27 -22.92 -36.01 4.40
C GLU A 27 -22.05 -35.06 5.23
N ALA A 28 -20.82 -34.80 4.78
CA ALA A 28 -19.94 -33.83 5.41
C ALA A 28 -20.55 -32.41 5.33
N CYS A 29 -21.14 -32.04 4.19
CA CYS A 29 -21.79 -30.75 4.02
C CYS A 29 -23.04 -30.62 4.92
N ALA A 30 -23.84 -31.69 5.04
CA ALA A 30 -24.96 -31.73 5.97
C ALA A 30 -24.49 -31.58 7.43
N SER A 31 -23.41 -32.26 7.79
CA SER A 31 -22.81 -32.19 9.14
C SER A 31 -22.25 -30.79 9.44
N LEU A 32 -21.59 -30.15 8.47
CA LEU A 32 -21.16 -28.75 8.60
C LEU A 32 -22.36 -27.84 8.94
N LYS A 33 -23.45 -27.95 8.18
CA LYS A 33 -24.65 -27.11 8.36
C LYS A 33 -25.32 -27.35 9.72
N ARG A 34 -25.42 -28.60 10.16
CA ARG A 34 -26.13 -28.97 11.40
C ARG A 34 -25.28 -28.77 12.65
N GLU A 35 -23.98 -29.08 12.60
CA GLU A 35 -23.14 -29.15 13.80
C GLU A 35 -22.17 -27.99 13.95
N LEU A 36 -21.60 -27.48 12.84
CA LEU A 36 -20.50 -26.51 12.91
C LEU A 36 -20.94 -25.06 12.67
N ILE A 37 -21.81 -24.80 11.68
CA ILE A 37 -22.34 -23.45 11.42
C ILE A 37 -22.99 -22.84 12.68
N PRO A 38 -23.82 -23.57 13.46
CA PRO A 38 -24.43 -23.01 14.67
C PRO A 38 -23.43 -22.66 15.79
N LEU A 39 -22.20 -23.17 15.71
CA LEU A 39 -21.14 -22.89 16.69
C LEU A 39 -20.18 -21.79 16.21
N ALA A 40 -20.33 -21.30 14.98
CA ALA A 40 -19.40 -20.35 14.39
C ALA A 40 -19.63 -18.94 14.95
N PHE A 41 -18.58 -18.39 15.57
CA PHE A 41 -18.52 -16.95 15.83
C PHE A 41 -18.40 -16.20 14.49
N LEU A 42 -17.57 -16.70 13.58
CA LEU A 42 -17.49 -16.20 12.21
C LEU A 42 -17.33 -17.38 11.25
N ILE A 43 -18.09 -17.37 10.16
CA ILE A 43 -17.86 -18.28 9.03
C ILE A 43 -17.43 -17.48 7.80
N THR A 44 -16.43 -17.98 7.06
CA THR A 44 -15.76 -17.23 5.97
C THR A 44 -15.92 -17.88 4.58
N PRO A 45 -17.14 -18.18 4.08
CA PRO A 45 -17.29 -18.87 2.80
C PRO A 45 -16.89 -17.98 1.62
N ASN A 46 -16.39 -18.58 0.54
CA ASN A 46 -16.33 -17.94 -0.77
C ASN A 46 -17.69 -18.03 -1.51
N LEU A 47 -17.80 -17.43 -2.70
CA LEU A 47 -19.05 -17.44 -3.47
C LEU A 47 -19.60 -18.86 -3.76
N TYR A 48 -18.73 -19.82 -4.09
CA TYR A 48 -19.13 -21.19 -4.34
C TYR A 48 -19.59 -21.88 -3.05
N GLU A 49 -18.81 -21.76 -1.97
CA GLU A 49 -19.14 -22.34 -0.67
C GLU A 49 -20.47 -21.78 -0.15
N ALA A 50 -20.68 -20.46 -0.28
CA ALA A 50 -21.94 -19.82 0.06
C ALA A 50 -23.10 -20.37 -0.80
N SER A 51 -22.86 -20.64 -2.09
CA SER A 51 -23.87 -21.23 -2.96
C SER A 51 -24.26 -22.65 -2.52
N THR A 52 -23.26 -23.47 -2.19
CA THR A 52 -23.45 -24.85 -1.72
C THR A 52 -24.11 -24.90 -0.33
N ILE A 53 -23.76 -23.98 0.57
CA ILE A 53 -24.37 -23.88 1.89
C ILE A 53 -25.84 -23.48 1.76
N THR A 54 -26.14 -22.47 0.95
CA THR A 54 -27.49 -21.90 0.85
C THR A 54 -28.40 -22.62 -0.16
N GLY A 55 -27.85 -23.41 -1.08
CA GLY A 55 -28.57 -24.01 -2.20
C GLY A 55 -29.00 -22.99 -3.26
N LYS A 56 -28.48 -21.75 -3.22
CA LYS A 56 -28.80 -20.67 -4.16
C LYS A 56 -27.52 -20.15 -4.81
N LYS A 57 -27.56 -19.79 -6.09
CA LYS A 57 -26.39 -19.31 -6.81
C LYS A 57 -25.95 -17.91 -6.33
N VAL A 58 -24.70 -17.76 -5.90
CA VAL A 58 -24.11 -16.50 -5.43
C VAL A 58 -23.08 -15.98 -6.44
N GLU A 59 -23.40 -14.90 -7.16
CA GLU A 59 -22.54 -14.36 -8.23
C GLU A 59 -22.44 -12.83 -8.26
N LYS A 60 -23.23 -12.14 -7.44
CA LYS A 60 -23.24 -10.68 -7.28
C LYS A 60 -23.43 -10.28 -5.83
N VAL A 61 -23.12 -9.02 -5.51
CA VAL A 61 -23.17 -8.44 -4.16
C VAL A 61 -24.55 -8.64 -3.49
N THR A 62 -25.65 -8.49 -4.22
CA THR A 62 -27.00 -8.70 -3.66
C THR A 62 -27.21 -10.15 -3.20
N HIS A 63 -26.76 -11.13 -3.99
CA HIS A 63 -26.83 -12.55 -3.60
C HIS A 63 -25.94 -12.85 -2.39
N MET A 64 -24.78 -12.19 -2.27
CA MET A 64 -23.91 -12.34 -1.11
C MET A 64 -24.61 -11.83 0.17
N LYS A 65 -25.32 -10.70 0.11
CA LYS A 65 -26.11 -10.18 1.24
C LYS A 65 -27.22 -11.14 1.65
N GLU A 66 -27.97 -11.68 0.68
CA GLU A 66 -29.00 -12.69 0.92
C GLU A 66 -28.43 -13.99 1.51
N ALA A 67 -27.33 -14.49 0.94
CA ALA A 67 -26.65 -15.68 1.43
C ALA A 67 -26.14 -15.48 2.86
N SER A 68 -25.61 -14.31 3.18
CA SER A 68 -25.12 -13.98 4.52
C SER A 68 -26.24 -14.06 5.56
N LYS A 69 -27.42 -13.50 5.26
CA LYS A 69 -28.61 -13.61 6.13
C LYS A 69 -29.05 -15.05 6.31
N LYS A 70 -29.07 -15.85 5.23
CA LYS A 70 -29.48 -17.26 5.31
C LYS A 70 -28.49 -18.11 6.12
N ILE A 71 -27.18 -17.87 5.98
CA ILE A 71 -26.16 -18.57 6.77
C ILE A 71 -26.22 -18.13 8.24
N HIS A 72 -26.49 -16.86 8.50
CA HIS A 72 -26.71 -16.36 9.87
C HIS A 72 -27.94 -17.02 10.52
N GLN A 73 -29.04 -17.19 9.78
CA GLN A 73 -30.23 -17.94 10.24
C GLN A 73 -29.96 -19.41 10.55
N MET A 74 -28.88 -19.99 10.00
CA MET A 74 -28.42 -21.34 10.36
C MET A 74 -27.63 -21.37 11.69
N GLY A 75 -27.45 -20.23 12.37
CA GLY A 75 -26.87 -20.11 13.70
C GLY A 75 -25.45 -19.53 13.76
N ALA A 76 -24.82 -19.21 12.62
CA ALA A 76 -23.55 -18.50 12.64
C ALA A 76 -23.75 -17.07 13.17
N GLN A 77 -22.96 -16.65 14.16
CA GLN A 77 -23.11 -15.31 14.73
C GLN A 77 -22.77 -14.22 13.71
N ASN A 78 -21.70 -14.42 12.94
CA ASN A 78 -21.24 -13.50 11.90
C ASN A 78 -20.89 -14.27 10.62
N VAL A 79 -21.05 -13.63 9.47
CA VAL A 79 -20.79 -14.24 8.15
C VAL A 79 -19.96 -13.32 7.29
N LEU A 80 -18.77 -13.75 6.85
CA LEU A 80 -17.91 -13.04 5.91
C LEU A 80 -17.86 -13.78 4.57
N ILE A 81 -18.62 -13.31 3.57
CA ILE A 81 -18.56 -13.89 2.23
C ILE A 81 -17.45 -13.23 1.42
N LYS A 82 -16.47 -14.05 1.00
CA LYS A 82 -15.31 -13.63 0.21
C LYS A 82 -15.71 -13.47 -1.26
N GLY A 83 -15.56 -12.27 -1.82
CA GLY A 83 -15.97 -11.93 -3.19
C GLY A 83 -14.83 -11.88 -4.21
N GLY A 84 -13.67 -12.47 -3.92
CA GLY A 84 -12.53 -12.54 -4.84
C GLY A 84 -12.87 -13.11 -6.23
N HIS A 85 -13.89 -13.97 -6.34
CA HIS A 85 -14.36 -14.58 -7.59
C HIS A 85 -15.49 -13.81 -8.29
N LEU A 86 -15.90 -12.64 -7.80
CA LEU A 86 -16.85 -11.78 -8.51
C LEU A 86 -16.29 -11.40 -9.88
N LYS A 87 -17.13 -11.33 -10.92
CA LYS A 87 -16.72 -10.87 -12.27
C LYS A 87 -16.28 -9.39 -12.29
N GLY A 88 -16.79 -8.59 -11.36
CA GLY A 88 -16.48 -7.17 -11.21
C GLY A 88 -15.39 -6.86 -10.18
N LYS A 89 -15.54 -5.71 -9.51
CA LYS A 89 -14.70 -5.29 -8.39
C LYS A 89 -14.81 -6.35 -7.27
N PRO A 90 -13.70 -6.93 -6.80
CA PRO A 90 -13.75 -7.88 -5.69
C PRO A 90 -14.08 -7.10 -4.41
N VAL A 91 -15.10 -7.57 -3.71
CA VAL A 91 -15.56 -7.02 -2.43
C VAL A 91 -15.95 -8.19 -1.52
N ASP A 92 -15.48 -8.17 -0.29
CA ASP A 92 -15.93 -9.12 0.73
C ASP A 92 -17.06 -8.47 1.55
N ILE A 93 -18.07 -9.24 1.92
CA ILE A 93 -19.21 -8.74 2.70
C ILE A 93 -19.24 -9.43 4.05
N LEU A 94 -19.12 -8.66 5.12
CA LEU A 94 -19.38 -9.11 6.48
C LEU A 94 -20.82 -8.75 6.86
N TYR A 95 -21.56 -9.71 7.39
CA TYR A 95 -22.81 -9.50 8.09
C TYR A 95 -22.62 -9.87 9.56
N ASP A 96 -22.89 -8.93 10.47
CA ASP A 96 -22.71 -9.10 11.92
C ASP A 96 -24.01 -9.47 12.66
N GLY A 97 -25.05 -9.80 11.90
CA GLY A 97 -26.40 -10.04 12.41
C GLY A 97 -27.30 -8.80 12.39
N LYS A 98 -26.74 -7.60 12.23
CA LYS A 98 -27.50 -6.32 12.19
C LYS A 98 -27.28 -5.58 10.88
N GLU A 99 -26.02 -5.35 10.52
CA GLU A 99 -25.65 -4.53 9.37
C GLU A 99 -24.60 -5.22 8.49
N PHE A 100 -24.36 -4.61 7.33
CA PHE A 100 -23.40 -5.10 6.34
C PHE A 100 -22.19 -4.19 6.27
N HIS A 101 -21.00 -4.78 6.32
CA HIS A 101 -19.73 -4.09 6.13
C HIS A 101 -19.06 -4.60 4.85
N GLU A 102 -18.65 -3.68 3.98
CA GLU A 102 -18.02 -4.00 2.70
C GLU A 102 -16.51 -3.74 2.76
N PHE A 103 -15.72 -4.74 2.40
CA PHE A 103 -14.26 -4.66 2.38
C PHE A 103 -13.77 -4.81 0.94
N ASP A 104 -13.36 -3.69 0.35
CA ASP A 104 -12.72 -3.71 -0.95
C ASP A 104 -11.20 -3.81 -0.87
N SER A 105 -10.64 -4.42 -1.90
CA SER A 105 -9.21 -4.44 -2.18
C SER A 105 -9.07 -4.52 -3.70
N GLY A 106 -8.25 -3.68 -4.34
CA GLY A 106 -8.03 -3.78 -5.78
C GLY A 106 -7.65 -5.22 -6.20
N ARG A 107 -8.12 -5.68 -7.36
CA ARG A 107 -7.79 -7.03 -7.85
C ARG A 107 -6.31 -7.11 -8.19
N ILE A 108 -5.58 -7.98 -7.49
CA ILE A 108 -4.18 -8.27 -7.81
C ILE A 108 -4.16 -9.34 -8.91
N LYS A 109 -3.51 -9.02 -10.04
CA LYS A 109 -3.32 -9.96 -11.15
C LYS A 109 -2.18 -10.93 -10.79
N THR A 110 -2.52 -12.10 -10.28
CA THR A 110 -1.57 -13.19 -10.01
C THR A 110 -2.25 -14.56 -10.12
N LYS A 111 -1.50 -15.57 -10.54
CA LYS A 111 -1.93 -16.99 -10.48
C LYS A 111 -1.74 -17.59 -9.08
N ASN A 112 -0.95 -16.93 -8.24
CA ASN A 112 -0.52 -17.44 -6.94
C ASN A 112 -1.48 -17.02 -5.82
N THR A 113 -2.61 -17.71 -5.75
CA THR A 113 -3.66 -17.43 -4.76
C THR A 113 -3.88 -18.59 -3.79
N HIS A 114 -2.97 -19.59 -3.77
CA HIS A 114 -3.13 -20.78 -2.93
C HIS A 114 -2.98 -20.39 -1.45
N GLY A 115 -3.87 -20.92 -0.60
CA GLY A 115 -3.91 -20.58 0.82
C GLY A 115 -4.59 -19.25 1.16
N THR A 116 -5.21 -18.54 0.20
CA THR A 116 -5.85 -17.24 0.48
C THR A 116 -6.95 -17.32 1.55
N GLY A 117 -7.82 -18.32 1.49
CA GLY A 117 -8.86 -18.57 2.49
C GLY A 117 -8.27 -18.84 3.87
N CYS A 118 -7.38 -19.84 3.96
CA CYS A 118 -6.75 -20.25 5.22
C CYS A 118 -5.98 -19.12 5.89
N VAL A 119 -5.20 -18.34 5.13
CA VAL A 119 -4.42 -17.23 5.67
C VAL A 119 -5.35 -16.09 6.14
N LEU A 120 -6.44 -15.81 5.41
CA LEU A 120 -7.41 -14.82 5.83
C LEU A 120 -8.11 -15.24 7.13
N SER A 121 -8.63 -16.46 7.21
CA SER A 121 -9.34 -16.96 8.39
C SER A 121 -8.42 -17.08 9.62
N ALA A 122 -7.17 -17.54 9.43
CA ALA A 122 -6.15 -17.56 10.48
C ALA A 122 -5.77 -16.16 10.97
N ALA A 123 -5.62 -15.19 10.05
CA ALA A 123 -5.36 -13.80 10.43
C ALA A 123 -6.53 -13.20 11.23
N ILE A 124 -7.78 -13.45 10.83
CA ILE A 124 -8.96 -13.01 11.60
C ILE A 124 -8.97 -13.66 12.98
N ALA A 125 -8.77 -14.97 13.07
CA ALA A 125 -8.71 -15.68 14.34
C ALA A 125 -7.67 -15.08 15.29
N THR A 126 -6.49 -14.75 14.75
CA THR A 126 -5.40 -14.12 15.49
C THR A 126 -5.79 -12.72 16.00
N GLU A 127 -6.41 -11.88 15.17
CA GLU A 127 -6.85 -10.55 15.57
C GLU A 127 -7.97 -10.60 16.64
N ILE A 128 -8.92 -11.52 16.48
CA ILE A 128 -9.98 -11.75 17.45
C ILE A 128 -9.43 -12.26 18.80
N ALA A 129 -8.39 -13.09 18.77
CA ALA A 129 -7.69 -13.56 19.97
C ALA A 129 -6.95 -12.42 20.69
N LYS A 130 -6.44 -11.43 19.96
CA LYS A 130 -5.87 -10.19 20.53
C LYS A 130 -6.92 -9.24 21.12
N GLY A 131 -8.21 -9.56 21.02
CA GLY A 131 -9.31 -8.71 21.49
C GLY A 131 -9.71 -7.59 20.52
N VAL A 132 -9.26 -7.65 19.26
CA VAL A 132 -9.62 -6.64 18.24
C VAL A 132 -11.11 -6.80 17.86
N PRO A 133 -11.89 -5.72 17.78
CA PRO A 133 -13.28 -5.77 17.33
C PRO A 133 -13.42 -6.37 15.93
N LEU A 134 -14.50 -7.13 15.68
CA LEU A 134 -14.66 -7.96 14.47
C LEU A 134 -14.45 -7.21 13.15
N VAL A 135 -15.11 -6.07 12.96
CA VAL A 135 -14.99 -5.28 11.72
C VAL A 135 -13.53 -4.87 11.47
N LYS A 136 -12.83 -4.45 12.53
CA LYS A 136 -11.41 -4.10 12.47
C LYS A 136 -10.52 -5.32 12.27
N ALA A 137 -10.83 -6.46 12.90
CA ALA A 137 -10.12 -7.72 12.71
C ALA A 137 -10.20 -8.21 11.26
N VAL A 138 -11.38 -8.14 10.64
CA VAL A 138 -11.57 -8.44 9.22
C VAL A 138 -10.81 -7.46 8.33
N LYS A 139 -10.84 -6.15 8.64
CA LYS A 139 -10.05 -5.16 7.90
C LYS A 139 -8.55 -5.45 7.96
N ASN A 140 -8.01 -5.68 9.16
CA ASN A 140 -6.60 -6.00 9.36
C ASN A 140 -6.19 -7.27 8.62
N ALA A 141 -7.01 -8.33 8.70
CA ALA A 141 -6.77 -9.58 7.99
C ALA A 141 -6.87 -9.40 6.47
N LYS A 142 -7.77 -8.53 5.99
CA LYS A 142 -7.90 -8.19 4.57
C LYS A 142 -6.65 -7.48 4.06
N ASP A 143 -6.11 -6.55 4.81
CA ASP A 143 -4.88 -5.85 4.47
C ASP A 143 -3.68 -6.82 4.51
N PHE A 144 -3.62 -7.71 5.51
CA PHE A 144 -2.62 -8.77 5.63
C PHE A 144 -2.61 -9.72 4.42
N ILE A 145 -3.78 -10.26 4.03
CA ILE A 145 -3.85 -11.17 2.89
C ILE A 145 -3.57 -10.45 1.57
N THR A 146 -3.95 -9.18 1.44
CA THR A 146 -3.68 -8.39 0.24
C THR A 146 -2.18 -8.24 0.01
N THR A 147 -1.41 -7.90 1.06
CA THR A 147 0.06 -7.88 0.99
C THR A 147 0.64 -9.26 0.71
N SER A 148 0.08 -10.31 1.33
CA SER A 148 0.53 -11.70 1.12
C SER A 148 0.32 -12.19 -0.32
N ILE A 149 -0.78 -11.79 -0.96
CA ILE A 149 -1.05 -12.09 -2.39
C ILE A 149 -0.12 -11.28 -3.28
N ARG A 150 0.11 -10.00 -2.97
CA ARG A 150 0.97 -9.13 -3.78
C ARG A 150 2.41 -9.65 -3.87
N PHE A 151 2.92 -10.17 -2.78
CA PHE A 151 4.27 -10.75 -2.70
C PHE A 151 4.24 -12.29 -2.68
N SER A 152 3.23 -12.87 -3.31
CA SER A 152 3.07 -14.32 -3.48
C SER A 152 4.31 -14.97 -4.11
N LEU A 153 4.51 -16.26 -3.86
CA LEU A 153 5.67 -17.00 -4.35
C LEU A 153 5.30 -17.78 -5.61
N ASP A 154 6.05 -17.58 -6.70
CA ASP A 154 5.88 -18.37 -7.92
C ASP A 154 6.68 -19.67 -7.82
N LEU A 155 6.05 -20.69 -7.23
CA LEU A 155 6.66 -21.99 -6.96
C LEU A 155 5.98 -23.08 -7.79
N GLY A 156 6.79 -23.89 -8.47
CA GLY A 156 6.32 -25.02 -9.28
C GLY A 156 5.58 -24.58 -10.55
N LYS A 157 4.82 -25.52 -11.15
CA LYS A 157 4.11 -25.31 -12.43
C LYS A 157 2.63 -24.90 -12.29
N GLY A 158 2.10 -24.91 -11.06
CA GLY A 158 0.68 -24.70 -10.77
C GLY A 158 0.33 -23.32 -10.20
N CYS A 159 -0.75 -23.26 -9.40
CA CYS A 159 -1.09 -22.07 -8.63
C CYS A 159 -0.19 -21.95 -7.39
N GLY A 160 0.75 -21.01 -7.37
CA GLY A 160 1.64 -20.79 -6.23
C GLY A 160 0.93 -20.31 -4.95
N PRO A 161 1.59 -20.42 -3.79
CA PRO A 161 1.06 -19.94 -2.52
C PRO A 161 1.16 -18.42 -2.37
N VAL A 162 0.27 -17.86 -1.55
CA VAL A 162 0.49 -16.53 -0.98
C VAL A 162 1.71 -16.54 -0.05
N ASN A 163 2.20 -15.36 0.32
CA ASN A 163 3.34 -15.22 1.22
C ASN A 163 2.93 -14.57 2.56
N PRO A 164 2.60 -15.37 3.60
CA PRO A 164 2.24 -14.84 4.92
C PRO A 164 3.38 -14.11 5.64
N TYR A 165 4.64 -14.29 5.22
CA TYR A 165 5.78 -13.57 5.77
C TYR A 165 5.91 -12.14 5.22
N ALA A 166 5.31 -11.86 4.06
CA ALA A 166 5.44 -10.58 3.39
C ALA A 166 4.98 -9.36 4.23
N PRO A 167 3.85 -9.40 4.97
CA PRO A 167 3.46 -8.29 5.85
C PRO A 167 4.50 -7.97 6.93
N PHE A 168 5.13 -9.00 7.50
CA PHE A 168 6.20 -8.82 8.47
C PHE A 168 7.46 -8.23 7.84
N ALA A 169 7.90 -8.78 6.69
CA ALA A 169 9.03 -8.25 5.95
C ALA A 169 8.82 -6.78 5.56
N GLN A 170 7.61 -6.42 5.12
CA GLN A 170 7.25 -5.04 4.80
C GLN A 170 7.37 -4.13 6.03
N HIS A 171 6.94 -4.59 7.20
CA HIS A 171 7.09 -3.84 8.45
C HIS A 171 8.58 -3.61 8.80
N GLN A 172 9.43 -4.62 8.64
CA GLN A 172 10.88 -4.46 8.84
C GLN A 172 11.47 -3.42 7.88
N GLU A 173 11.07 -3.42 6.61
CA GLU A 173 11.54 -2.44 5.63
C GLU A 173 11.07 -1.01 5.96
N ILE A 174 9.86 -0.83 6.48
CA ILE A 174 9.38 0.46 6.98
C ILE A 174 10.29 0.97 8.09
N MET A 175 10.64 0.12 9.07
CA MET A 175 11.51 0.49 10.17
C MET A 175 12.93 0.86 9.70
N LYS A 176 13.50 0.09 8.77
CA LYS A 176 14.80 0.42 8.16
C LYS A 176 14.76 1.77 7.43
N CYS A 177 13.75 1.99 6.59
CA CYS A 177 13.60 3.25 5.85
C CYS A 177 13.40 4.43 6.79
N SER A 178 12.61 4.28 7.86
CA SER A 178 12.39 5.31 8.87
C SER A 178 13.71 5.68 9.56
N ASN A 179 14.50 4.67 9.96
CA ASN A 179 15.81 4.88 10.57
C ASN A 179 16.78 5.59 9.61
N GLU A 180 16.86 5.18 8.34
CA GLU A 180 17.72 5.87 7.35
C GLU A 180 17.33 7.33 7.16
N LEU A 181 16.02 7.63 7.11
CA LEU A 181 15.52 9.00 7.02
C LEU A 181 15.88 9.84 8.25
N LYS A 182 15.76 9.29 9.47
CA LYS A 182 16.16 9.99 10.71
C LYS A 182 17.65 10.31 10.71
N HIS A 183 18.50 9.36 10.31
CA HIS A 183 19.94 9.60 10.18
C HIS A 183 20.27 10.66 9.12
N ALA A 184 19.56 10.62 7.99
CA ALA A 184 19.67 11.62 6.94
C ALA A 184 19.28 13.03 7.42
N LEU A 185 18.18 13.14 8.18
CA LEU A 185 17.76 14.41 8.78
C LEU A 185 18.81 14.96 9.75
N LYS A 186 19.39 14.10 10.59
CA LYS A 186 20.47 14.50 11.52
C LYS A 186 21.65 15.14 10.77
N LYS A 187 22.11 14.51 9.68
CA LYS A 187 23.19 15.05 8.84
C LYS A 187 22.82 16.39 8.18
N LEU A 188 21.57 16.55 7.73
CA LEU A 188 21.11 17.83 7.17
C LEU A 188 21.07 18.94 8.24
N LYS A 189 20.69 18.60 9.48
CA LYS A 189 20.74 19.54 10.62
C LYS A 189 22.17 20.00 10.91
N GLU A 190 23.11 19.06 10.96
CA GLU A 190 24.55 19.35 11.17
C GLU A 190 25.14 20.20 10.04
N GLY A 191 24.65 20.02 8.80
CA GLY A 191 25.10 20.76 7.63
C GLY A 191 24.56 22.18 7.47
N ASN A 192 23.75 22.70 8.41
CA ASN A 192 23.20 24.06 8.39
C ASN A 192 22.55 24.46 7.04
N ILE A 193 21.77 23.56 6.47
CA ILE A 193 21.14 23.73 5.16
C ILE A 193 19.89 24.62 5.17
N GLY A 194 19.62 25.39 6.23
CA GLY A 194 18.41 26.20 6.35
C GLY A 194 18.21 27.17 5.17
N HIS A 195 19.30 27.66 4.57
CA HIS A 195 19.28 28.52 3.38
C HIS A 195 18.86 27.81 2.09
N LEU A 196 18.79 26.48 2.08
CA LEU A 196 18.30 25.67 0.96
C LEU A 196 16.82 25.29 1.12
N ILE A 197 16.16 25.67 2.22
CA ILE A 197 14.75 25.35 2.45
C ILE A 197 13.87 26.42 1.77
N PRO A 198 12.92 26.03 0.89
CA PRO A 198 11.98 26.95 0.22
C PRO A 198 10.89 27.44 1.18
N GLU A 199 10.07 28.41 0.76
CA GLU A 199 8.95 28.92 1.57
C GLU A 199 7.91 27.83 1.84
N VAL A 200 7.63 27.01 0.83
CA VAL A 200 6.76 25.83 0.96
C VAL A 200 7.39 24.69 1.80
N GLN A 201 8.58 24.90 2.36
CA GLN A 201 9.35 23.93 3.13
C GLN A 201 9.83 22.71 2.30
N SER A 202 10.82 22.00 2.82
CA SER A 202 11.38 20.81 2.18
C SER A 202 10.76 19.54 2.72
N ASN A 203 10.77 18.46 1.97
CA ASN A 203 10.50 17.15 2.53
C ASN A 203 11.44 16.13 1.88
N LEU A 204 12.00 15.24 2.69
CA LEU A 204 12.85 14.15 2.26
C LEU A 204 12.04 12.86 2.36
N GLY A 205 12.01 12.09 1.28
CA GLY A 205 11.28 10.83 1.26
C GLY A 205 12.14 9.65 0.84
N TYR A 206 11.66 8.47 1.21
CA TYR A 206 12.26 7.20 0.87
C TYR A 206 11.18 6.14 0.68
N ALA A 207 11.14 5.54 -0.50
CA ALA A 207 10.21 4.48 -0.85
C ALA A 207 10.70 3.11 -0.39
N LEU A 208 9.75 2.26 0.02
CA LEU A 208 10.00 0.84 0.19
C LEU A 208 10.47 0.20 -1.14
N PRO A 209 11.20 -0.93 -1.09
CA PRO A 209 11.47 -1.72 -2.28
C PRO A 209 10.17 -2.05 -3.02
N HIS A 210 10.15 -1.84 -4.35
CA HIS A 210 8.99 -2.08 -5.22
C HIS A 210 7.72 -1.29 -4.88
N ALA A 211 7.85 -0.16 -4.17
CA ALA A 211 6.73 0.73 -3.88
C ALA A 211 5.95 1.11 -5.14
N ASN A 212 4.62 1.03 -5.07
CA ASN A 212 3.74 1.34 -6.19
C ASN A 212 2.59 2.31 -5.83
N ASN A 213 2.49 2.72 -4.58
CA ASN A 213 1.49 3.66 -4.09
C ASN A 213 2.07 4.61 -3.03
N LEU A 214 1.30 5.63 -2.67
CA LEU A 214 1.75 6.70 -1.78
C LEU A 214 2.04 6.19 -0.37
N GLN A 215 1.29 5.19 0.11
CA GLN A 215 1.43 4.60 1.44
C GLN A 215 2.71 3.79 1.59
N GLU A 216 3.47 3.57 0.51
CA GLU A 216 4.76 2.87 0.51
C GLU A 216 5.95 3.81 0.41
N VAL A 217 5.72 5.11 0.53
CA VAL A 217 6.78 6.11 0.61
C VAL A 217 6.73 6.79 1.96
N LEU A 218 7.84 6.69 2.70
CA LEU A 218 8.01 7.39 3.97
C LEU A 218 8.51 8.81 3.70
N ALA A 219 8.00 9.76 4.48
CA ALA A 219 8.44 11.15 4.50
C ALA A 219 8.11 11.78 5.86
N PHE A 220 8.55 13.01 6.11
CA PHE A 220 8.29 13.69 7.38
C PHE A 220 6.90 14.35 7.38
N PRO A 221 5.99 13.98 8.32
CA PRO A 221 4.76 14.72 8.56
C PRO A 221 5.09 16.17 8.94
N GLY A 222 4.31 17.13 8.42
CA GLY A 222 4.58 18.55 8.65
C GLY A 222 5.82 19.10 7.92
N ARG A 223 6.50 18.28 7.11
CA ARG A 223 7.70 18.65 6.33
C ARG A 223 8.92 18.97 7.22
N ILE A 224 10.03 19.30 6.57
CA ILE A 224 11.28 19.79 7.15
C ILE A 224 11.21 21.32 7.14
N ILE A 225 11.10 21.90 8.32
CA ILE A 225 10.87 23.33 8.55
C ILE A 225 12.21 24.05 8.74
N ARG A 226 12.36 25.22 8.11
CA ARG A 226 13.52 26.10 8.32
C ARG A 226 13.50 26.77 9.71
N LEU A 227 14.62 26.71 10.43
CA LEU A 227 14.88 27.47 11.65
C LEU A 227 16.19 28.25 11.50
N ASN A 228 16.12 29.48 10.98
CA ASN A 228 17.28 30.30 10.62
C ASN A 228 18.25 29.56 9.68
N ARG A 229 19.41 29.15 10.20
CA ARG A 229 20.45 28.37 9.51
C ARG A 229 20.24 26.86 9.65
N SER A 230 19.44 26.41 10.61
CA SER A 230 19.15 25.01 10.85
C SER A 230 17.76 24.62 10.32
N ILE A 231 17.35 23.38 10.62
CA ILE A 231 16.08 22.78 10.20
C ILE A 231 15.49 21.94 11.35
N THR A 232 14.18 21.73 11.34
CA THR A 232 13.51 20.80 12.26
C THR A 232 12.36 20.05 11.58
N THR A 233 11.78 19.08 12.28
CA THR A 233 10.58 18.33 11.88
C THR A 233 9.63 18.24 13.06
N VAL A 234 8.33 18.15 12.79
CA VAL A 234 7.30 18.03 13.85
C VAL A 234 7.20 16.61 14.38
N ALA A 235 7.47 15.62 13.53
CA ALA A 235 7.36 14.22 13.87
C ALA A 235 8.40 13.37 13.12
N ASP A 236 8.49 12.11 13.52
CA ASP A 236 9.27 11.07 12.85
C ASP A 236 8.70 10.74 11.45
N PRO A 237 9.54 10.23 10.53
CA PRO A 237 9.10 9.89 9.19
C PRO A 237 8.13 8.70 9.23
N ALA A 238 7.01 8.85 8.53
CA ALA A 238 5.96 7.86 8.45
C ALA A 238 5.46 7.67 7.00
N PRO A 239 4.88 6.50 6.66
CA PRO A 239 4.42 6.21 5.31
C PRO A 239 3.23 7.08 4.88
N GLY A 240 3.16 7.48 3.61
CA GLY A 240 2.00 8.17 3.05
C GLY A 240 1.82 9.64 3.46
N THR A 241 2.79 10.22 4.17
CA THR A 241 2.66 11.57 4.76
C THR A 241 2.93 12.71 3.77
N SER A 242 3.55 12.43 2.62
CA SER A 242 3.91 13.43 1.62
C SER A 242 3.54 12.98 0.21
N ARG A 243 2.37 13.41 -0.27
CA ARG A 243 1.91 13.14 -1.64
C ARG A 243 2.89 13.65 -2.70
N HIS A 244 3.45 14.85 -2.50
CA HIS A 244 4.35 15.47 -3.47
C HIS A 244 5.66 14.69 -3.65
N ILE A 245 6.34 14.36 -2.55
CA ILE A 245 7.59 13.59 -2.60
C ILE A 245 7.34 12.16 -3.06
N ALA A 246 6.26 11.53 -2.59
CA ALA A 246 5.89 10.20 -3.02
C ALA A 246 5.65 10.14 -4.54
N GLN A 247 4.96 11.11 -5.13
CA GLN A 247 4.78 11.18 -6.59
C GLN A 247 6.10 11.28 -7.35
N ILE A 248 7.06 12.09 -6.87
CA ILE A 248 8.38 12.21 -7.50
C ILE A 248 9.07 10.84 -7.49
N ILE A 249 9.16 10.21 -6.32
CA ILE A 249 9.88 8.95 -6.14
C ILE A 249 9.20 7.82 -6.93
N LEU A 250 7.89 7.67 -6.83
CA LEU A 250 7.15 6.64 -7.56
C LEU A 250 7.27 6.83 -9.08
N THR A 251 7.28 8.07 -9.57
CA THR A 251 7.48 8.35 -11.00
C THR A 251 8.90 7.96 -11.44
N MET A 252 9.93 8.25 -10.63
CA MET A 252 11.30 7.78 -10.89
C MET A 252 11.36 6.25 -10.95
N MET A 253 10.73 5.58 -9.99
CA MET A 253 10.76 4.13 -9.86
C MET A 253 10.13 3.37 -11.05
N LYS A 254 9.24 4.01 -11.82
CA LYS A 254 8.73 3.45 -13.09
C LYS A 254 9.83 3.24 -14.14
N TYR A 255 10.85 4.11 -14.13
CA TYR A 255 11.96 4.04 -15.08
C TYR A 255 13.19 3.34 -14.49
N ARG A 256 13.46 3.57 -13.20
CA ARG A 256 14.54 2.92 -12.45
C ARG A 256 14.11 2.63 -11.03
N SER A 257 13.86 1.35 -10.74
CA SER A 257 13.32 0.85 -9.47
C SER A 257 14.25 1.08 -8.26
N ASP A 258 15.54 1.34 -8.48
CA ASP A 258 16.52 1.61 -7.44
C ASP A 258 16.53 3.08 -6.97
N LEU A 259 15.93 4.01 -7.72
CA LEU A 259 15.83 5.43 -7.37
C LEU A 259 14.68 5.70 -6.40
N ARG A 260 14.92 5.38 -5.12
CA ARG A 260 13.88 5.36 -4.09
C ARG A 260 13.84 6.59 -3.20
N SER A 261 14.71 7.58 -3.36
CA SER A 261 14.75 8.75 -2.48
C SER A 261 14.81 10.07 -3.24
N ALA A 262 14.16 11.08 -2.68
CA ALA A 262 14.19 12.44 -3.20
C ALA A 262 13.95 13.47 -2.10
N ILE A 263 14.48 14.69 -2.30
CA ILE A 263 14.20 15.87 -1.50
C ILE A 263 13.97 17.08 -2.41
N ASN A 264 13.01 17.93 -2.04
CA ASN A 264 12.86 19.24 -2.66
C ASN A 264 13.63 20.31 -1.88
N ILE A 265 14.36 21.16 -2.57
CA ILE A 265 15.08 22.32 -2.03
C ILE A 265 14.70 23.58 -2.81
N ARG A 266 15.01 24.74 -2.25
CA ARG A 266 14.81 26.05 -2.85
C ARG A 266 15.52 26.13 -4.19
N TYR A 267 14.86 26.76 -5.15
CA TYR A 267 15.47 27.11 -6.42
C TYR A 267 16.21 28.45 -6.33
N SER A 268 17.39 28.51 -6.95
CA SER A 268 18.03 29.76 -7.35
C SER A 268 18.94 29.52 -8.54
N PRO A 269 19.19 30.54 -9.39
CA PRO A 269 20.18 30.43 -10.48
C PRO A 269 21.56 30.01 -9.98
N GLU A 270 21.95 30.46 -8.79
CA GLU A 270 23.21 30.09 -8.15
C GLU A 270 23.28 28.60 -7.79
N ILE A 271 22.22 28.04 -7.21
CA ILE A 271 22.12 26.61 -6.89
C ILE A 271 22.29 25.79 -8.17
N ILE A 272 21.61 26.16 -9.26
CA ILE A 272 21.75 25.45 -10.53
C ILE A 272 23.18 25.56 -11.10
N ARG A 273 23.80 26.73 -11.02
CA ARG A 273 25.21 26.93 -11.43
C ARG A 273 26.15 26.02 -10.62
N LYS A 274 25.90 25.89 -9.31
CA LYS A 274 26.67 25.00 -8.44
C LYS A 274 26.48 23.53 -8.76
N CYS A 275 25.24 23.09 -9.02
CA CYS A 275 24.95 21.73 -9.50
C CYS A 275 25.72 21.41 -10.80
N ARG A 276 25.81 22.36 -11.74
CA ARG A 276 26.60 22.19 -12.97
C ARG A 276 28.10 22.05 -12.67
N LYS A 277 28.65 22.88 -11.78
CA LYS A 277 30.07 22.78 -11.36
C LYS A 277 30.38 21.44 -10.69
N LEU A 278 29.44 20.91 -9.90
CA LEU A 278 29.52 19.58 -9.28
C LEU A 278 29.30 18.42 -10.27
N LYS A 279 29.12 18.72 -11.57
CA LYS A 279 28.89 17.75 -12.65
C LYS A 279 27.64 16.87 -12.45
N PHE A 280 26.64 17.36 -11.70
CA PHE A 280 25.35 16.69 -11.60
C PHE A 280 24.59 16.76 -12.93
N LYS A 281 23.91 15.67 -13.28
CA LYS A 281 23.03 15.61 -14.44
C LYS A 281 21.75 16.36 -14.13
N ILE A 282 21.47 17.42 -14.88
CA ILE A 282 20.33 18.31 -14.62
C ILE A 282 19.23 18.10 -15.68
N GLY A 283 17.99 17.90 -15.22
CA GLY A 283 16.77 17.98 -16.00
C GLY A 283 15.97 19.23 -15.63
N THR A 284 15.23 19.78 -16.59
CA THR A 284 14.30 20.89 -16.37
C THR A 284 13.04 20.66 -17.17
N PHE A 285 11.91 21.13 -16.66
CA PHE A 285 10.66 21.20 -17.40
C PHE A 285 9.96 22.53 -17.12
N ASP A 286 9.23 23.03 -18.11
CA ASP A 286 8.42 24.23 -17.99
C ASP A 286 6.94 23.83 -17.90
N ARG A 287 6.25 24.32 -16.87
CA ARG A 287 4.82 24.11 -16.64
C ARG A 287 3.94 24.81 -17.69
N LYS A 288 4.47 25.80 -18.40
CA LYS A 288 3.78 26.45 -19.53
C LYS A 288 3.55 25.50 -20.70
N ASN A 289 4.46 24.54 -20.89
CA ASN A 289 4.39 23.55 -21.97
C ASN A 289 3.49 22.34 -21.62
N GLU A 290 2.86 22.35 -20.46
CA GLU A 290 1.98 21.27 -20.01
C GLU A 290 0.62 21.32 -20.75
N PRO A 291 0.16 20.20 -21.34
CA PRO A 291 -1.15 20.12 -21.99
C PRO A 291 -2.30 20.50 -21.05
N LYS A 292 -3.27 21.30 -21.52
CA LYS A 292 -4.45 21.75 -20.73
C LYS A 292 -5.21 20.59 -20.07
N ARG A 293 -5.28 19.43 -20.72
CA ARG A 293 -5.93 18.21 -20.19
C ARG A 293 -5.25 17.63 -18.93
N ILE A 294 -3.96 17.88 -18.75
CA ILE A 294 -3.17 17.44 -17.59
C ILE A 294 -3.24 18.49 -16.48
N LYS A 295 -3.24 19.79 -16.83
CA LYS A 295 -3.40 20.89 -15.86
C LYS A 295 -4.67 20.77 -15.01
N ASN A 296 -5.76 20.25 -15.60
CA ASN A 296 -7.04 20.06 -14.91
C ASN A 296 -7.09 18.83 -13.98
N LYS A 297 -6.05 17.97 -13.98
CA LYS A 297 -5.92 16.84 -13.06
C LYS A 297 -4.95 17.18 -11.93
N GLU A 298 -5.48 17.29 -10.72
CA GLU A 298 -4.69 17.61 -9.54
C GLU A 298 -3.52 16.62 -9.33
N GLY A 299 -2.29 17.14 -9.27
CA GLY A 299 -1.07 16.35 -9.12
C GLY A 299 -0.52 15.70 -10.40
N ALA A 300 -1.19 15.83 -11.55
CA ALA A 300 -0.73 15.24 -12.81
C ALA A 300 0.43 16.01 -13.47
N SER A 301 0.52 17.32 -13.21
CA SER A 301 1.58 18.20 -13.76
C SER A 301 2.99 17.78 -13.40
N LEU A 302 3.18 17.28 -12.17
CA LEU A 302 4.49 16.87 -11.68
C LEU A 302 4.95 15.57 -12.34
N ASN A 303 4.05 14.59 -12.40
CA ASN A 303 4.32 13.31 -13.07
C ASN A 303 4.64 13.56 -14.55
N TRP A 304 3.85 14.38 -15.23
CA TRP A 304 4.10 14.73 -16.64
C TRP A 304 5.46 15.41 -16.84
N GLY A 305 5.79 16.41 -16.03
CA GLY A 305 7.05 17.15 -16.17
C GLY A 305 8.27 16.23 -16.02
N ILE A 306 8.18 15.31 -15.07
CA ILE A 306 9.19 14.29 -14.83
C ILE A 306 9.26 13.26 -15.96
N GLU A 307 8.13 12.67 -16.36
CA GLU A 307 8.04 11.68 -17.44
C GLU A 307 8.54 12.26 -18.78
N ASN A 308 8.26 13.55 -19.05
CA ASN A 308 8.76 14.26 -20.23
C ASN A 308 10.30 14.40 -20.24
N ILE A 309 10.93 14.56 -19.07
CA ILE A 309 12.40 14.57 -18.97
C ILE A 309 12.95 13.16 -19.17
N LEU A 310 12.37 12.17 -18.49
CA LEU A 310 12.87 10.79 -18.48
C LEU A 310 12.70 10.09 -19.82
N SER A 311 11.63 10.38 -20.56
CA SER A 311 11.40 9.83 -21.91
C SER A 311 12.36 10.39 -22.98
N LYS A 312 12.84 11.64 -22.80
CA LYS A 312 13.69 12.32 -23.78
C LYS A 312 15.19 12.14 -23.55
N LYS A 313 15.61 11.72 -22.36
CA LYS A 313 17.04 11.61 -22.01
C LYS A 313 17.49 10.16 -21.95
N ARG A 314 18.68 9.88 -22.53
CA ARG A 314 19.36 8.58 -22.38
C ARG A 314 19.83 8.30 -20.94
N ALA A 315 19.96 9.33 -20.10
CA ALA A 315 20.42 9.20 -18.72
C ALA A 315 19.50 9.94 -17.74
N ILE A 316 19.19 9.27 -16.62
CA ILE A 316 18.35 9.84 -15.55
C ILE A 316 19.12 10.96 -14.83
N PRO A 317 18.51 12.15 -14.65
CA PRO A 317 19.15 13.26 -13.96
C PRO A 317 19.22 13.06 -12.44
N ASP A 318 20.28 13.57 -11.82
CA ASP A 318 20.43 13.66 -10.37
C ASP A 318 19.59 14.82 -9.81
N ILE A 319 19.39 15.87 -10.62
CA ILE A 319 18.67 17.10 -10.27
C ILE A 319 17.57 17.37 -11.29
N ILE A 320 16.33 17.60 -10.83
CA ILE A 320 15.22 18.08 -11.65
C ILE A 320 14.70 19.39 -11.08
N TYR A 321 14.65 20.46 -11.86
CA TYR A 321 14.05 21.72 -11.40
C TYR A 321 12.94 22.23 -12.32
N ASP A 322 12.09 23.09 -11.78
CA ASP A 322 11.11 23.88 -12.53
C ASP A 322 11.13 25.34 -12.06
N LEU A 323 10.81 26.25 -12.98
CA LEU A 323 10.80 27.70 -12.72
C LEU A 323 9.47 28.19 -12.10
N GLY A 324 8.66 27.26 -11.56
CA GLY A 324 7.35 27.60 -11.02
C GLY A 324 6.32 27.92 -12.09
N ASP A 325 5.18 28.45 -11.64
CA ASP A 325 4.10 29.01 -12.45
C ASP A 325 3.32 30.00 -11.54
N ILE A 326 2.26 30.64 -12.04
CA ILE A 326 1.42 31.51 -11.22
C ILE A 326 0.93 30.74 -9.98
N GLY A 327 1.29 31.23 -8.79
CA GLY A 327 0.97 30.59 -7.50
C GLY A 327 1.78 29.34 -7.15
N LYS A 328 2.86 29.02 -7.91
CA LYS A 328 3.74 27.87 -7.65
C LYS A 328 5.19 28.32 -7.55
N GLU A 329 5.77 28.16 -6.37
CA GLU A 329 7.18 28.46 -6.11
C GLU A 329 8.11 27.60 -7.02
N PRO A 330 9.18 28.17 -7.59
CA PRO A 330 10.23 27.41 -8.27
C PRO A 330 10.94 26.44 -7.31
N ILE A 331 11.18 25.20 -7.76
CA ILE A 331 11.70 24.13 -6.89
C ILE A 331 12.78 23.31 -7.60
N VAL A 332 13.81 22.94 -6.84
CA VAL A 332 14.83 21.96 -7.23
C VAL A 332 14.57 20.65 -6.51
N ARG A 333 14.63 19.53 -7.23
CA ARG A 333 14.46 18.17 -6.70
C ARG A 333 15.76 17.42 -6.86
N VAL A 334 16.31 16.96 -5.74
CA VAL A 334 17.51 16.13 -5.71
C VAL A 334 17.06 14.68 -5.55
N ILE A 335 17.52 13.81 -6.45
CA ILE A 335 17.06 12.42 -6.59
C ILE A 335 18.24 11.49 -6.34
N GLY A 336 18.00 10.37 -5.66
CA GLY A 336 19.03 9.37 -5.42
C GLY A 336 18.44 8.01 -5.05
N ARG A 337 19.32 7.04 -4.85
CA ARG A 337 18.92 5.66 -4.54
C ARG A 337 18.45 5.50 -3.09
N ASN A 338 19.04 6.29 -2.19
CA ASN A 338 18.76 6.25 -0.76
C ASN A 338 18.95 7.64 -0.12
N PRO A 339 18.46 7.86 1.11
CA PRO A 339 18.56 9.13 1.80
C PRO A 339 20.00 9.63 1.95
N ARG A 340 20.96 8.74 2.15
CA ARG A 340 22.39 9.11 2.31
C ARG A 340 22.95 9.76 1.04
N GLU A 341 22.67 9.18 -0.13
CA GLU A 341 23.11 9.73 -1.42
C GLU A 341 22.49 11.12 -1.66
N VAL A 342 21.19 11.26 -1.44
CA VAL A 342 20.46 12.52 -1.59
C VAL A 342 21.01 13.60 -0.66
N VAL A 343 21.19 13.28 0.62
CA VAL A 343 21.74 14.21 1.61
C VAL A 343 23.15 14.65 1.25
N ASN A 344 24.02 13.72 0.83
CA ASN A 344 25.38 14.07 0.41
C ASN A 344 25.40 15.07 -0.75
N MET A 345 24.47 14.94 -1.71
CA MET A 345 24.33 15.91 -2.80
C MET A 345 23.84 17.26 -2.30
N VAL A 346 22.83 17.28 -1.41
CA VAL A 346 22.32 18.53 -0.81
C VAL A 346 23.40 19.26 -0.02
N LEU A 347 24.19 18.54 0.79
CA LEU A 347 25.28 19.14 1.55
C LEU A 347 26.32 19.78 0.63
N LYS A 348 26.73 19.10 -0.46
CA LYS A 348 27.64 19.68 -1.47
C LYS A 348 27.05 20.93 -2.16
N ILE A 349 25.73 21.00 -2.32
CA ILE A 349 25.05 22.19 -2.84
C ILE A 349 25.04 23.31 -1.78
N GLY A 350 24.97 22.99 -0.50
CA GLY A 350 24.93 23.95 0.61
C GLY A 350 26.28 24.52 1.04
N THR A 351 27.39 23.85 0.75
CA THR A 351 28.78 24.28 1.08
C THR A 351 29.35 25.18 0.00
#